data_AF-A0A2N5KP07-F1
#
_entry.id   AF-A0A2N5KP07-F1
#
_cell.length_a   1.000
_cell.length_b   1.000
_cell.length_c   1.000
_cell.angle_alpha   90.00
_cell.angle_beta   90.00
_cell.angle_gamma   90.00
#
_symmetry.space_group_name_H-M   'P 1'
#
loop_
_entity.id
_entity.type
_entity.pdbx_description
1 polymer ?
#
loop_
_entity_poly.entity_id
_entity_poly.type
_entity_poly.pdbx_seq_one_letter_code
_entity_poly.pdbx_strand_id
1 'polypeptide(L)' 'MTHHARQVREGDTPELLAGYLSRISRGRLLTHSEELTLSKAANEGDERARQKLIEKNLRLVVSVAKKYRGMGLPFE' A
#
# COMPACT_ATOMS: atom_id res chain seq x y z
N MET A 1 22.83 -20.91 20.72
CA MET A 1 23.76 -20.54 19.64
C MET A 1 22.94 -19.93 18.52
N THR A 2 23.21 -18.66 18.24
CA THR A 2 22.97 -17.92 16.98
C THR A 2 21.57 -17.97 16.35
N HIS A 3 20.74 -16.98 16.74
CA HIS A 3 19.70 -16.44 15.85
C HIS A 3 20.39 -15.89 14.59
N HIS A 4 20.30 -16.62 13.47
CA HIS A 4 20.68 -16.09 12.17
C HIS A 4 19.64 -15.05 11.73
N ALA A 5 19.92 -13.78 12.04
CA ALA A 5 19.25 -12.66 11.41
C ALA A 5 19.52 -12.77 9.89
N ARG A 6 18.47 -13.01 9.11
CA ARG A 6 18.51 -13.06 7.65
C ARG A 6 18.96 -11.67 7.16
N GLN A 7 20.24 -11.55 6.77
CA GLN A 7 20.75 -10.35 6.13
C GLN A 7 20.00 -10.14 4.81
N VAL A 8 19.18 -9.10 4.74
CA VAL A 8 18.55 -8.63 3.51
C VAL A 8 19.68 -8.15 2.60
N ARG A 9 19.85 -8.79 1.44
CA ARG A 9 20.88 -8.41 0.46
C ARG A 9 20.32 -7.25 -0.39
N GLU A 10 21.18 -6.34 -0.87
CA GLU A 10 20.73 -5.17 -1.65
C GLU A 10 19.86 -5.52 -2.87
N GLY A 11 20.08 -6.71 -3.47
CA GLY A 11 19.26 -7.27 -4.55
C GLY A 11 17.89 -7.82 -4.14
N ASP A 12 17.61 -8.00 -2.84
CA ASP A 12 16.30 -8.45 -2.34
C ASP A 12 15.29 -7.29 -2.27
N THR A 13 15.76 -6.04 -2.23
CA THR A 13 14.94 -4.83 -2.03
C THR A 13 13.86 -4.66 -3.13
N PRO A 14 14.18 -4.80 -4.43
CA PRO A 14 13.19 -4.69 -5.51
C PRO A 14 12.12 -5.79 -5.42
N GLU A 15 12.51 -7.01 -5.06
CA GLU A 15 11.60 -8.16 -4.97
C GLU A 15 10.68 -8.08 -3.74
N LEU A 16 11.21 -7.59 -2.61
CA LEU A 16 10.44 -7.31 -1.40
C LEU A 16 9.41 -6.19 -1.63
N LEU A 17 9.82 -5.12 -2.33
CA LEU A 17 8.96 -3.99 -2.67
C LEU A 17 7.88 -4.41 -3.67
N ALA A 18 8.23 -5.11 -4.74
CA ALA A 18 7.28 -5.64 -5.71
C ALA A 18 6.24 -6.56 -5.04
N GLY A 19 6.67 -7.42 -4.13
CA GLY A 19 5.79 -8.26 -3.32
C GLY A 19 4.84 -7.44 -2.43
N TYR A 20 5.35 -6.40 -1.76
CA TYR A 20 4.54 -5.48 -0.95
C TYR A 20 3.50 -4.72 -1.79
N LEU A 21 3.92 -4.12 -2.90
CA LEU A 21 3.05 -3.40 -3.84
C LEU A 21 1.96 -4.31 -4.43
N SER A 22 2.32 -5.56 -4.77
CA SER A 22 1.37 -6.57 -5.23
C SER A 22 0.32 -6.85 -4.15
N ARG A 23 0.74 -7.08 -2.90
CA ARG A 23 -0.16 -7.33 -1.77
C ARG A 23 -1.16 -6.18 -1.55
N ILE A 24 -0.69 -4.93 -1.54
CA ILE A 24 -1.57 -3.77 -1.34
C ILE A 24 -2.47 -3.51 -2.55
N SER A 25 -2.05 -3.86 -3.78
CA SER A 25 -2.90 -3.66 -4.96
C SER A 25 -4.10 -4.60 -5.06
N ARG A 26 -4.19 -5.64 -4.21
CA ARG A 26 -5.30 -6.60 -4.23
C ARG A 26 -6.52 -6.06 -3.48
N GLY A 27 -7.69 -6.12 -4.13
CA GLY A 27 -9.01 -5.81 -3.56
C GLY A 27 -9.66 -4.55 -4.14
N ARG A 28 -10.94 -4.33 -3.81
CA ARG A 28 -11.75 -3.21 -4.30
C ARG A 28 -11.30 -1.88 -3.67
N LEU A 29 -11.33 -0.82 -4.48
CA LEU A 29 -11.27 0.57 -4.01
C LEU A 29 -12.49 0.89 -3.12
N LEU A 30 -12.38 1.94 -2.31
CA LEU A 30 -13.52 2.43 -1.53
C LEU A 30 -14.54 3.08 -2.46
N THR A 31 -15.82 2.93 -2.15
CA THR A 31 -16.85 3.83 -2.67
C THR A 31 -16.80 5.16 -1.93
N HIS A 32 -17.39 6.20 -2.53
CA HIS A 32 -17.47 7.52 -1.90
C HIS A 32 -18.17 7.47 -0.53
N SER A 33 -19.22 6.67 -0.38
CA SER A 33 -19.93 6.49 0.90
C SER A 33 -19.06 5.79 1.97
N GLU A 34 -18.28 4.79 1.57
CA GLU A 34 -17.35 4.10 2.47
C GLU A 34 -16.24 5.05 2.95
N GLU A 35 -15.71 5.87 2.04
CA GLU A 35 -14.69 6.87 2.35
C GLU A 35 -15.19 7.93 3.34
N LEU A 36 -16.42 8.41 3.16
CA LEU A 36 -17.03 9.38 4.07
C LEU A 36 -17.21 8.79 5.48
N THR A 37 -17.65 7.54 5.55
CA THR A 37 -17.87 6.82 6.81
C THR A 37 -16.56 6.61 7.55
N LEU A 38 -15.53 6.11 6.86
CA LEU A 38 -14.20 5.89 7.43
C LEU A 38 -13.53 7.21 7.83
N SER A 39 -13.68 8.29 7.04
CA SER A 39 -13.11 9.60 7.39
C SER A 39 -13.72 10.17 8.66
N LYS A 40 -15.04 10.06 8.82
CA LYS A 40 -15.72 10.50 10.06
C LYS A 40 -15.21 9.76 11.28
N ALA A 41 -15.21 8.42 11.22
CA ALA A 41 -14.71 7.58 12.30
C ALA A 41 -13.24 7.85 12.61
N ALA A 42 -12.39 8.03 11.59
CA ALA A 42 -10.98 8.37 11.79
C ALA A 42 -10.80 9.74 12.46
N ASN A 43 -11.61 10.74 12.10
CA ASN A 43 -11.59 12.07 12.74
C ASN A 43 -12.07 12.03 14.20
N GLU A 44 -12.95 11.09 14.53
CA GLU A 44 -13.40 10.83 15.90
C GLU A 44 -12.38 10.04 16.74
N GLY A 45 -11.23 9.65 16.15
CA GLY A 45 -10.13 8.96 16.83
C GLY A 45 -10.12 7.44 16.64
N ASP A 46 -10.95 6.88 15.75
CA ASP A 46 -10.87 5.45 15.42
C ASP A 46 -9.62 5.16 14.57
N GLU A 47 -8.56 4.69 15.24
CA GLU A 47 -7.30 4.29 14.60
C GLU A 47 -7.47 3.14 13.60
N ARG A 48 -8.47 2.26 13.77
CA ARG A 48 -8.74 1.20 12.79
C ARG A 48 -9.35 1.79 11.52
N ALA A 49 -10.24 2.78 11.66
CA ALA A 49 -10.79 3.50 10.51
C ALA A 49 -9.68 4.27 9.77
N ARG A 50 -8.79 4.94 10.50
CA ARG A 50 -7.61 5.62 9.95
C ARG A 50 -6.70 4.66 9.17
N GLN A 51 -6.36 3.52 9.77
CA GLN A 51 -5.52 2.51 9.13
C GLN A 51 -6.16 1.97 7.84
N LYS A 52 -7.46 1.68 7.86
CA LYS A 52 -8.21 1.26 6.66
C LYS A 52 -8.18 2.33 5.57
N LEU A 53 -8.35 3.59 5.94
CA LEU A 53 -8.32 4.72 4.99
C LEU A 53 -6.94 4.85 4.33
N ILE A 54 -5.86 4.76 5.11
CA ILE A 54 -4.47 4.78 4.62
C ILE A 54 -4.25 3.61 3.65
N GLU A 55 -4.57 2.39 4.07
CA GLU A 55 -4.36 1.19 3.25
C GLU A 55 -5.08 1.27 1.91
N LYS A 56 -6.31 1.80 1.89
CA LYS A 56 -7.12 1.95 0.68
C LYS A 56 -6.58 3.02 -0.25
N ASN A 57 -6.13 4.15 0.29
CA ASN A 57 -5.49 5.21 -0.46
C ASN A 57 -4.15 4.77 -1.08
N LEU A 58 -3.37 3.94 -0.38
CA LEU A 58 -2.16 3.35 -0.96
C LEU A 58 -2.48 2.48 -2.19
N ARG A 59 -3.62 1.77 -2.21
CA ARG A 59 -4.05 1.00 -3.40
C ARG A 59 -4.38 1.92 -4.56
N LEU A 60 -5.06 3.03 -4.29
CA LEU A 60 -5.37 4.04 -5.29
C LEU A 60 -4.08 4.56 -5.92
N VAL A 61 -3.10 4.96 -5.11
CA VAL A 61 -1.78 5.42 -5.57
C VAL A 61 -1.13 4.39 -6.48
N VAL A 62 -1.06 3.11 -6.07
CA VAL A 62 -0.49 2.05 -6.90
C VAL A 62 -1.28 1.83 -8.19
N SER A 63 -2.61 1.89 -8.13
CA SER A 63 -3.45 1.72 -9.32
C SER A 63 -3.27 2.85 -10.34
N VAL A 64 -3.04 4.07 -9.87
CA VAL A 64 -2.76 5.24 -10.71
C VAL A 64 -1.35 5.14 -11.27
N ALA A 65 -0.36 4.87 -10.42
CA ALA A 65 1.04 4.80 -10.84
C ALA A 65 1.31 3.65 -11.83
N LYS A 66 0.61 2.51 -11.71
CA LYS A 66 0.63 1.43 -12.71
C LYS A 66 0.24 1.91 -14.11
N LYS A 67 -0.64 2.91 -14.26
CA LYS A 67 -1.05 3.46 -15.58
C LYS A 67 0.08 4.22 -16.28
N TYR A 68 1.06 4.69 -15.52
CA TYR A 68 2.21 5.44 -16.05
C TYR A 68 3.42 4.53 -16.36
N ARG A 69 3.31 3.21 -16.12
CA ARG A 69 4.34 2.24 -16.48
C ARG A 69 4.53 2.26 -18.01
N GLY A 70 5.77 2.45 -18.45
CA GLY A 70 6.11 2.52 -19.88
C GLY A 70 6.18 3.92 -20.49
N MET A 71 5.88 4.99 -19.72
CA MET A 71 6.05 6.39 -20.17
C MET A 71 7.42 6.99 -19.85
N GLY A 72 8.46 6.15 -19.66
CA GLY A 72 9.81 6.60 -19.32
C GLY A 72 10.01 7.02 -17.86
N LEU A 73 8.97 6.99 -17.02
CA LEU A 73 9.08 7.15 -15.57
C LEU A 73 9.30 5.78 -14.91
N PRO A 74 10.38 5.59 -14.12
CA PRO A 74 10.60 4.37 -13.38
C PRO A 74 9.46 4.15 -12.37
N PHE A 75 8.86 2.96 -12.40
CA PHE A 75 7.91 2.50 -11.38
C PHE A 75 8.49 1.25 -10.71
N GLU A 76 9.53 1.46 -9.90
CA GLU A 76 10.16 0.47 -9.02
C GLU A 76 10.64 1.16 -7.75
#